data_AF-A0A959JIT1-F1
#
_entry.id   AF-A0A959JIT1-F1
#
_cell.length_a   1.000
_cell.length_b   1.000
_cell.length_c   1.000
_cell.angle_alpha   90.00
_cell.angle_beta   90.00
_cell.angle_gamma   90.00
#
_symmetry.space_group_name_H-M   'P 1'
#
loop_
_entity.id
_entity.type
_entity.pdbx_description
1 polymer ?
#
loop_
_entity_poly.entity_id
_entity_poly.type
_entity_poly.pdbx_seq_one_letter_code
_entity_poly.pdbx_strand_id
1 'polypeptide(L)'
;MKPDPYTKVILTVIAACLLILVVKQLNLIPRAYANIPSSGYVMVPLNEDGSINVRIQPGSANIDVNIKEIDTNDRLDVNLEEVGGYHVYRAVPVEVK
;
A
#
# COMPACT_ATOMS: atom_id res chain seq x y z
N MET A 1 61.90 7.77 25.15
CA MET A 1 61.18 8.93 25.73
C MET A 1 60.18 8.37 26.74
N LYS A 2 60.23 8.79 28.01
CA LYS A 2 59.33 8.28 29.05
C LYS A 2 57.93 8.83 28.75
N PRO A 3 56.88 8.01 28.60
CA PRO A 3 55.55 8.53 28.36
C PRO A 3 55.06 9.22 29.64
N ASP A 4 54.69 10.49 29.53
CA ASP A 4 54.16 11.26 30.64
C ASP A 4 52.78 10.70 31.07
N PRO A 5 52.50 10.62 32.38
CA PRO A 5 51.25 10.06 32.89
C PRO A 5 50.01 10.78 32.34
N TYR A 6 50.13 12.08 32.04
CA TYR A 6 49.10 12.88 31.39
C TYR A 6 48.72 12.34 30.01
N THR A 7 49.70 12.05 29.17
CA THR A 7 49.47 11.50 27.82
C THR A 7 48.83 10.13 27.90
N LYS A 8 49.21 9.32 28.90
CA LYS A 8 48.63 7.99 29.12
C LYS A 8 47.13 8.07 29.44
N VAL A 9 46.73 9.01 30.32
CA VAL A 9 45.32 9.23 30.69
C VAL A 9 44.50 9.72 29.50
N ILE A 10 44.99 10.71 28.77
CA ILE A 10 44.28 11.26 27.59
C ILE A 10 44.13 10.18 26.51
N LEU A 11 45.18 9.40 26.25
CA LEU A 11 45.15 8.32 25.28
C LEU A 11 44.11 7.25 25.65
N THR A 12 44.01 6.89 26.93
CA THR A 12 42.98 5.95 27.39
C THR A 12 41.56 6.49 27.24
N VAL A 13 41.33 7.79 27.49
CA VAL A 13 40.01 8.41 27.31
C VAL A 13 39.60 8.45 25.84
N ILE A 14 40.53 8.83 24.94
CA ILE A 14 40.29 8.84 23.49
C ILE A 14 39.99 7.43 22.99
N ALA A 15 40.76 6.42 23.44
CA ALA A 15 40.52 5.03 23.09
C ALA A 15 39.13 4.54 23.56
N ALA A 16 38.70 4.91 24.77
CA ALA A 16 37.38 4.55 25.29
C ALA A 16 36.24 5.21 24.49
N CYS A 17 36.37 6.49 24.13
CA CYS A 17 35.39 7.18 23.28
C CYS A 17 35.29 6.54 21.89
N LEU A 18 36.43 6.19 21.27
CA LEU A 18 36.46 5.51 19.98
C LEU A 18 35.82 4.12 20.05
N LEU A 19 36.06 3.36 21.13
CA LEU A 19 35.43 2.06 21.36
C LEU A 19 33.90 2.17 21.37
N ILE A 20 33.34 3.17 22.07
CA ILE A 20 31.88 3.37 22.16
C ILE A 20 31.29 3.74 20.79
N LEU A 21 31.99 4.56 19.99
CA LEU A 21 31.55 4.91 18.64
C LEU A 21 31.54 3.70 17.71
N VAL A 22 32.57 2.85 17.77
CA VAL A 22 32.65 1.62 16.98
C VAL A 22 31.51 0.66 17.36
N VAL A 23 31.24 0.46 18.66
CA VAL A 23 30.12 -0.39 19.10
C VAL A 23 28.76 0.13 18.60
N LYS A 24 28.57 1.46 18.54
CA LYS A 24 27.35 2.06 17.96
C LYS A 24 27.25 1.87 16.45
N GLN A 25 28.38 1.89 15.73
CA GLN A 25 28.41 1.70 14.27
C GLN A 25 28.28 0.24 13.85
N LEU A 26 28.65 -0.71 14.72
CA LEU A 26 28.63 -2.14 14.42
C LEU A 26 27.23 -2.72 14.18
N ASN A 27 26.14 -1.95 14.31
CA ASN A 27 24.75 -2.40 14.14
C ASN A 27 24.53 -3.80 14.72
N LEU A 28 25.13 -4.05 15.91
CA LEU A 28 25.16 -5.38 16.53
C LEU A 28 23.75 -5.87 16.89
N ILE A 29 22.81 -4.93 17.00
CA ILE A 29 21.38 -5.16 17.05
C ILE A 29 20.84 -4.86 15.64
N PRO A 30 20.41 -5.86 14.87
CA PRO A 30 19.81 -5.63 13.56
C PRO A 30 18.57 -4.76 13.71
N ARG A 31 18.47 -3.69 12.91
CA ARG A 31 17.25 -2.88 12.83
C ARG A 31 16.21 -3.71 12.08
N ALA A 32 15.07 -3.95 12.71
CA ALA A 32 13.93 -4.58 12.05
C ALA A 32 13.35 -3.59 11.04
N TYR A 33 13.65 -3.78 9.76
CA TYR A 33 12.91 -3.14 8.68
C TYR A 33 11.58 -3.87 8.55
N ALA A 34 10.48 -3.17 8.80
CA ALA A 34 9.14 -3.71 8.58
C ALA A 34 8.97 -3.95 7.08
N ASN A 35 9.17 -5.20 6.65
CA ASN A 35 8.71 -5.66 5.35
C ASN A 35 7.23 -5.95 5.50
N ILE A 36 6.40 -4.91 5.33
CA ILE A 36 4.95 -5.11 5.17
C ILE A 36 4.80 -5.87 3.87
N PRO A 37 4.39 -7.16 3.88
CA PRO A 37 4.06 -7.82 2.64
C PRO A 37 2.96 -6.98 2.00
N SER A 38 3.17 -6.55 0.75
CA SER A 38 2.14 -5.92 -0.07
C SER A 38 1.06 -6.97 -0.38
N SER A 39 0.30 -7.35 0.65
CA SER A 39 -0.89 -8.16 0.50
C SER A 39 -1.99 -7.24 -0.01
N GLY A 40 -1.95 -6.90 -1.30
CA GLY A 40 -3.04 -6.40 -2.16
C GLY A 40 -3.81 -5.14 -1.78
N TYR A 41 -3.76 -4.69 -0.52
CA TYR A 41 -4.54 -3.58 0.00
C TYR A 41 -3.64 -2.37 0.08
N VAL A 42 -3.71 -1.56 -0.97
CA VAL A 42 -3.14 -0.22 -0.96
C VAL A 42 -4.12 0.69 -0.24
N MET A 43 -3.64 1.55 0.65
CA MET A 43 -4.47 2.64 1.18
C MET A 43 -4.82 3.57 0.02
N VAL A 44 -6.08 3.54 -0.39
CA VAL A 44 -6.63 4.51 -1.34
C VAL A 44 -7.18 5.71 -0.57
N PRO A 45 -6.93 6.94 -1.02
CA PRO A 45 -7.58 8.10 -0.44
C PRO A 45 -9.10 7.99 -0.68
N LEU A 46 -9.86 8.19 0.39
CA LEU A 46 -11.31 8.30 0.33
C LEU A 46 -11.71 9.77 0.13
N ASN A 47 -12.83 9.98 -0.55
CA ASN A 47 -13.50 11.27 -0.58
C ASN A 47 -14.13 11.57 0.80
N GLU A 48 -14.50 12.82 1.08
CA GLU A 48 -15.11 13.22 2.37
C GLU A 48 -16.45 12.51 2.67
N ASP A 49 -17.14 12.06 1.62
CA ASP A 49 -18.39 11.30 1.68
C ASP A 49 -18.17 9.77 1.82
N GLY A 50 -16.91 9.32 1.88
CA GLY A 50 -16.53 7.92 1.98
C GLY A 50 -16.51 7.16 0.64
N SER A 51 -16.75 7.82 -0.48
CA SER A 51 -16.68 7.22 -1.82
C SER A 51 -15.25 7.12 -2.37
N ILE A 52 -15.07 6.34 -3.45
CA ILE A 52 -13.81 6.19 -4.18
C ILE A 52 -14.04 6.45 -5.66
N ASN A 53 -13.24 7.35 -6.25
CA ASN A 53 -13.22 7.58 -7.68
C ASN A 53 -12.22 6.63 -8.35
N VAL A 54 -12.72 5.74 -9.20
CA VAL A 54 -11.89 4.79 -9.96
C VAL A 54 -11.90 5.18 -11.43
N ARG A 55 -10.72 5.28 -12.05
CA ARG A 55 -10.57 5.46 -13.51
C ARG A 55 -9.96 4.20 -14.12
N ILE A 56 -10.71 3.56 -15.02
CA ILE A 56 -10.22 2.43 -15.80
C ILE A 56 -9.43 2.98 -17.00
N GLN A 57 -8.15 2.65 -17.10
CA GLN A 57 -7.33 3.05 -18.23
C GLN A 57 -7.43 2.02 -19.37
N PRO A 58 -7.56 2.47 -20.63
CA PRO A 58 -7.55 1.57 -21.78
C PRO A 58 -6.20 0.84 -21.87
N GLY A 59 -6.23 -0.50 -21.89
CA GLY A 59 -5.03 -1.35 -21.92
C GLY A 59 -4.80 -2.18 -20.64
N SER A 60 -5.59 -1.97 -19.59
CA SER A 60 -5.65 -2.90 -18.45
C SER A 60 -6.32 -4.20 -18.86
N ALA A 61 -5.84 -5.33 -18.36
CA ALA A 61 -6.54 -6.60 -18.42
C ALA A 61 -7.98 -6.45 -17.90
N ASN A 62 -8.89 -7.30 -18.38
CA ASN A 62 -10.30 -7.32 -18.01
C ASN A 62 -10.48 -7.18 -16.50
N ILE A 63 -11.29 -6.20 -16.07
CA ILE A 63 -11.62 -5.97 -14.67
C ILE A 63 -12.95 -6.68 -14.39
N ASP A 64 -12.96 -7.54 -13.39
CA ASP A 64 -14.18 -8.10 -12.83
C ASP A 64 -14.78 -7.13 -11.81
N VAL A 65 -16.05 -6.77 -12.00
CA VAL A 65 -16.79 -5.85 -11.13
C VAL A 65 -18.10 -6.50 -10.73
N ASN A 66 -18.29 -6.70 -9.42
CA ASN A 66 -19.58 -7.08 -8.88
C ASN A 66 -20.38 -5.82 -8.52
N ILE A 67 -21.49 -5.60 -9.22
CA ILE A 67 -22.36 -4.45 -8.98
C ILE A 67 -23.64 -4.95 -8.31
N LYS A 68 -23.95 -4.41 -7.12
CA LYS A 68 -25.18 -4.74 -6.38
C LYS A 68 -26.33 -3.79 -6.71
N GLU A 69 -26.02 -2.51 -6.90
CA GLU A 69 -27.00 -1.46 -7.15
C GLU A 69 -26.35 -0.39 -8.03
N ILE A 70 -27.14 0.18 -8.94
CA ILE A 70 -26.76 1.30 -9.79
C ILE A 70 -27.88 2.31 -9.71
N ASP A 71 -27.54 3.52 -9.28
CA ASP A 71 -28.42 4.69 -9.38
C ASP A 71 -27.80 5.67 -10.38
N THR A 72 -28.54 5.96 -11.44
CA THR A 72 -28.12 6.86 -12.52
C THR A 72 -29.27 7.77 -12.88
N ASN A 73 -28.95 9.05 -13.10
CA ASN A 73 -29.94 10.04 -13.53
C ASN A 73 -30.28 9.87 -15.02
N ASP A 74 -29.32 9.40 -15.82
CA ASP A 74 -29.46 9.17 -17.25
C ASP A 74 -29.50 7.68 -17.61
N ARG A 75 -29.75 7.37 -18.89
CA ARG A 75 -29.71 5.99 -19.40
C ARG A 75 -28.30 5.41 -19.32
N LEU A 76 -28.16 4.23 -18.71
CA LEU A 76 -26.94 3.44 -18.73
C LEU A 76 -26.96 2.48 -19.93
N ASP A 77 -25.99 2.63 -20.83
CA ASP A 77 -25.79 1.71 -21.95
C ASP A 77 -24.98 0.50 -21.48
N VAL A 78 -25.49 -0.71 -21.73
CA VAL A 78 -24.86 -1.98 -21.32
C VAL A 78 -24.91 -2.99 -22.46
N ASN A 79 -23.76 -3.58 -22.76
CA ASN A 79 -23.66 -4.73 -23.65
C ASN A 79 -23.64 -6.00 -22.81
N LEU A 80 -24.73 -6.77 -22.86
CA LEU A 80 -24.88 -8.02 -22.12
C LEU A 80 -24.75 -9.21 -23.08
N GLU A 81 -23.86 -10.15 -22.75
CA GLU A 81 -23.75 -11.40 -23.49
C GLU A 81 -24.81 -12.43 -23.02
N GLU A 82 -25.02 -12.54 -21.70
CA GLU A 82 -25.98 -13.47 -21.10
C GLU A 82 -26.61 -12.90 -19.82
N VAL A 83 -27.87 -13.27 -19.56
CA VAL A 83 -28.56 -13.04 -18.28
C VAL A 83 -28.89 -14.39 -17.63
N GLY A 84 -28.06 -14.84 -16.70
CA GLY A 84 -28.08 -16.20 -16.14
C GLY A 84 -29.01 -16.44 -14.95
N GLY A 85 -30.16 -15.77 -14.85
CA GLY A 85 -31.10 -15.90 -13.72
C GLY A 85 -32.27 -16.85 -13.98
N TYR A 86 -32.69 -17.63 -12.97
CA TYR A 86 -33.88 -18.51 -13.06
C TYR A 86 -35.22 -17.76 -13.00
N HIS A 87 -35.23 -16.56 -12.43
CA HIS A 87 -36.44 -15.75 -12.22
C HIS A 87 -36.14 -14.28 -12.49
N VAL A 88 -37.04 -13.62 -13.23
CA VAL A 88 -37.08 -12.16 -13.35
C VAL A 88 -38.21 -11.66 -12.45
N TYR A 89 -37.91 -10.71 -11.57
CA TYR A 89 -38.94 -10.02 -10.81
C TYR A 89 -39.42 -8.80 -11.61
N ARG A 90 -40.74 -8.74 -11.90
CA ARG A 90 -41.43 -7.72 -12.73
C ARG A 90 -41.26 -7.91 -14.25
N ALA A 91 -40.49 -7.07 -14.92
CA ALA A 91 -40.31 -7.11 -16.36
C ALA A 91 -38.88 -6.66 -16.67
N VAL A 92 -38.28 -7.24 -17.71
CA VAL A 92 -37.09 -6.63 -18.34
C VAL A 92 -37.62 -5.76 -19.48
N PRO A 93 -37.66 -4.43 -19.34
CA PRO A 93 -38.16 -3.54 -20.39
C PRO A 93 -37.12 -3.45 -21.52
N VAL A 94 -37.12 -4.44 -22.41
CA VAL A 94 -36.28 -4.47 -23.61
C VAL A 94 -37.15 -4.14 -24.82
N GLU A 95 -36.73 -3.15 -25.60
CA GLU A 95 -37.29 -2.93 -26.94
C GLU A 95 -36.56 -3.86 -27.91
N VAL A 96 -37.23 -4.92 -28.35
CA VAL A 96 -36.71 -5.83 -29.37
C VAL A 96 -37.14 -5.29 -30.73
N LYS A 97 -36.17 -5.01 -31.61
CA LYS A 97 -36.44 -4.65 -33.02
C LYS A 97 -36.45 -5.88 -33.91
#